data_AF-A0A8H5CNZ7-F1
#
_entry.id   AF-A0A8H5CNZ7-F1
#
_cell.length_a   1.000
_cell.length_b   1.000
_cell.length_c   1.000
_cell.angle_alpha   90.00
_cell.angle_beta   90.00
_cell.angle_gamma   90.00
#
_symmetry.space_group_name_H-M   'P 1'
#
loop_
_entity.id
_entity.type
_entity.pdbx_description
1 polymer ?
#
loop_
_entity_poly.entity_id
_entity_poly.type
_entity_poly.pdbx_seq_one_letter_code
_entity_poly.pdbx_strand_id
1 'polypeptide(L)'
;MPFTPGLYVIRSVNDRSLIGRRIHEDRSLNPKAIVKHPENASNDRGLWEVTSTPDPDRYILLNKSAHTTNVGDLVMAVLLQVPPPEEWVIEPAPQSGPNRYRILNSDKNAGWLAPEGPPDQHVAIRPGNNDDPAFVFEILPQDDD
;
A
#
# COMPACT_ATOMS: atom_id res chain seq x y z
N MET A 1 -3.61 -17.48 -9.69
CA MET A 1 -2.39 -17.77 -8.91
C MET A 1 -2.29 -16.73 -7.82
N PRO A 2 -1.87 -17.10 -6.60
CA PRO A 2 -1.62 -16.14 -5.54
C PRO A 2 -0.53 -15.15 -5.97
N PHE A 3 -0.61 -13.92 -5.47
CA PHE A 3 0.45 -12.92 -5.61
C PHE A 3 1.73 -13.44 -4.95
N THR A 4 2.88 -13.26 -5.61
CA THR A 4 4.17 -13.72 -5.11
C THR A 4 4.67 -12.79 -3.99
N PRO A 5 5.06 -13.30 -2.81
CA PRO A 5 5.71 -12.49 -1.78
C PRO A 5 7.10 -12.01 -2.22
N GLY A 6 7.57 -10.89 -1.68
CA GLY A 6 8.86 -10.31 -2.07
C GLY A 6 8.94 -8.81 -1.81
N LEU A 7 9.94 -8.19 -2.43
CA LEU A 7 10.17 -6.76 -2.38
C LEU A 7 9.54 -6.07 -3.60
N TYR A 8 8.81 -4.99 -3.36
CA TYR A 8 8.00 -4.32 -4.37
C TYR A 8 8.06 -2.80 -4.25
N VAL A 9 7.87 -2.14 -5.38
CA VAL A 9 7.55 -0.71 -5.47
C VAL A 9 6.06 -0.58 -5.77
N ILE A 10 5.35 0.23 -4.97
CA ILE A 10 3.92 0.52 -5.15
C ILE A 10 3.74 1.96 -5.63
N ARG A 11 3.04 2.14 -6.76
CA ARG A 11 2.73 3.43 -7.36
C ARG A 11 1.24 3.62 -7.58
N SER A 12 0.75 4.84 -7.41
CA SER A 12 -0.58 5.21 -7.92
C SER A 12 -0.57 5.19 -9.43
N VAL A 13 -1.62 4.64 -10.05
CA VAL A 13 -1.75 4.66 -11.52
C VAL A 13 -2.12 6.03 -12.08
N ASN A 14 -2.73 6.90 -11.25
CA ASN A 14 -3.23 8.21 -11.68
C ASN A 14 -2.11 9.17 -12.05
N ASP A 15 -1.08 9.24 -11.20
CA ASP A 15 0.00 10.23 -11.30
C ASP A 15 1.39 9.64 -11.08
N ARG A 16 1.51 8.30 -11.04
CA ARG A 16 2.76 7.55 -10.84
C ARG A 16 3.49 7.84 -9.54
N SER A 17 2.83 8.52 -8.61
CA SER A 17 3.37 8.79 -7.30
C SER A 17 3.68 7.50 -6.54
N LEU A 18 4.84 7.47 -5.88
CA LEU A 18 5.19 6.37 -4.98
C LEU A 18 4.32 6.39 -3.73
N ILE A 19 3.96 5.22 -3.23
CA ILE A 19 3.20 5.05 -1.99
C ILE A 19 4.13 4.54 -0.90
N GLY A 20 4.13 5.18 0.28
CA GLY A 20 5.01 4.77 1.37
C GLY A 20 5.00 5.70 2.57
N ARG A 21 5.88 5.45 3.53
CA ARG A 21 6.05 6.31 4.71
C ARG A 21 6.91 7.54 4.41
N ARG A 22 6.64 8.63 5.14
CA ARG A 22 7.44 9.86 5.08
C ARG A 22 8.92 9.62 5.37
N ILE A 23 9.78 10.45 4.80
CA ILE A 23 11.23 10.43 5.07
C ILE A 23 11.55 11.02 6.46
N HIS A 24 10.82 12.07 6.82
CA HIS A 24 10.90 12.72 8.12
C HIS A 24 9.62 12.44 8.88
N GLU A 25 9.75 11.68 9.96
CA GLU A 25 8.68 11.37 10.88
C GLU A 25 9.11 11.81 12.28
N ASP A 26 8.14 12.11 13.13
CA ASP A 26 8.42 12.27 14.55
C ASP A 26 8.95 10.94 15.15
N ARG A 27 9.63 11.05 16.31
CA ARG A 27 10.21 9.91 17.02
C ARG A 27 9.21 9.15 17.91
N SER A 28 7.92 9.49 17.86
CA SER A 28 6.93 8.78 18.65
C SER A 28 6.72 7.36 18.10
N LEU A 29 6.16 6.49 18.94
CA LEU A 29 5.75 5.14 18.53
C LEU A 29 4.31 5.10 17.99
N ASN A 30 3.70 6.27 17.80
CA ASN A 30 2.38 6.37 17.19
C ASN A 30 2.39 5.81 15.77
N PRO A 31 1.26 5.27 15.29
CA PRO A 31 1.11 4.85 13.91
C PRO A 31 1.59 5.93 12.92
N LYS A 32 2.33 5.52 11.90
CA LYS A 32 2.89 6.40 10.88
C LYS A 32 2.03 6.36 9.62
N ALA A 33 1.78 7.52 9.04
CA ALA A 33 0.94 7.60 7.85
C ALA A 33 1.64 6.96 6.64
N ILE A 34 0.88 6.19 5.87
CA ILE A 34 1.21 5.88 4.49
C ILE A 34 0.70 7.02 3.63
N VAL A 35 1.57 7.56 2.78
CA VAL A 35 1.31 8.76 2.00
C VAL A 35 1.69 8.56 0.54
N LYS A 36 1.17 9.46 -0.28
CA LYS A 36 1.60 9.66 -1.66
C LYS A 36 2.86 10.54 -1.70
N HIS A 37 3.91 10.11 -2.38
CA HIS A 37 5.13 10.88 -2.61
C HIS A 37 5.17 11.46 -4.03
N PRO A 38 5.98 12.50 -4.29
CA PRO A 38 6.20 12.97 -5.66
C PRO A 38 6.68 11.84 -6.59
N GLU A 39 6.32 11.87 -7.87
CA GLU A 39 6.71 10.87 -8.88
C GLU A 39 8.24 10.67 -8.95
N ASN A 40 9.01 11.75 -8.81
CA ASN A 40 10.47 11.74 -8.88
C ASN A 40 11.16 11.42 -7.54
N ALA A 41 10.41 10.95 -6.55
CA ALA A 41 10.99 10.56 -5.28
C ALA A 41 11.79 9.25 -5.45
N SER A 42 12.85 9.09 -4.66
CA SER A 42 13.67 7.87 -4.71
C SER A 42 12.86 6.62 -4.34
N ASN A 43 13.14 5.49 -5.00
CA ASN A 43 12.41 4.23 -4.85
C ASN A 43 12.46 3.68 -3.42
N ASP A 44 13.52 3.98 -2.65
CA ASP A 44 13.65 3.64 -1.23
C ASP A 44 12.46 4.15 -0.38
N ARG A 45 11.77 5.21 -0.82
CA ARG A 45 10.58 5.74 -0.15
C ARG A 45 9.34 4.88 -0.38
N GLY A 46 9.29 4.19 -1.51
CA GLY A 46 8.18 3.35 -1.93
C GLY A 46 8.48 1.86 -1.89
N LEU A 47 9.52 1.44 -1.16
CA LEU A 47 9.87 0.02 -1.03
C LEU A 47 8.98 -0.68 -0.01
N TRP A 48 8.33 -1.74 -0.45
CA TRP A 48 7.42 -2.57 0.32
C TRP A 48 7.93 -3.99 0.40
N GLU A 49 7.80 -4.58 1.57
CA GLU A 49 7.95 -6.02 1.78
C GLU A 49 6.55 -6.62 1.87
N VAL A 50 6.27 -7.59 0.99
CA VAL A 50 5.02 -8.35 0.97
C VAL A 50 5.34 -9.75 1.47
N THR A 51 4.74 -10.17 2.59
CA THR A 51 4.95 -11.49 3.17
C THR A 51 3.67 -12.31 3.16
N SER A 52 3.79 -13.63 2.97
CA SER A 52 2.65 -14.55 3.09
C SER A 52 2.11 -14.64 4.51
N THR A 53 0.83 -14.97 4.61
CA THR A 53 0.17 -15.42 5.85
C THR A 53 -0.15 -16.93 5.74
N PRO A 54 -0.70 -17.57 6.78
CA PRO A 54 -1.24 -18.93 6.66
C PRO A 54 -2.39 -19.05 5.64
N ASP A 55 -3.11 -17.96 5.35
CA ASP A 55 -4.08 -17.88 4.27
C ASP A 55 -3.36 -17.49 2.96
N PRO A 56 -3.38 -18.35 1.91
CA PRO A 56 -2.64 -18.11 0.68
C PRO A 56 -3.11 -16.90 -0.13
N ASP A 57 -4.32 -16.37 0.14
CA ASP A 57 -4.88 -15.20 -0.56
C ASP A 57 -4.65 -13.89 0.22
N ARG A 58 -3.94 -13.96 1.35
CA ARG A 58 -3.73 -12.82 2.26
C ARG A 58 -2.25 -12.59 2.55
N TYR A 59 -1.93 -11.31 2.73
CA TYR A 59 -0.58 -10.81 2.82
C TYR A 59 -0.43 -9.78 3.94
N ILE A 60 0.75 -9.74 4.54
CA ILE A 60 1.18 -8.60 5.34
C ILE A 60 2.02 -7.70 4.44
N LEU A 61 1.69 -6.41 4.46
CA LEU A 61 2.41 -5.37 3.73
C LEU A 61 3.18 -4.51 4.73
N LEU A 62 4.50 -4.49 4.60
CA LEU A 62 5.39 -3.69 5.41
C LEU A 62 6.02 -2.57 4.59
N ASN A 63 6.10 -1.37 5.18
CA ASN A 63 6.90 -0.27 4.64
C ASN A 63 7.86 0.22 5.73
N LYS A 64 9.16 0.23 5.42
CA LYS A 64 10.24 0.47 6.38
C LYS A 64 10.10 -0.41 7.63
N SER A 65 9.94 -1.71 7.40
CA SER A 65 9.84 -2.77 8.42
C SER A 65 8.65 -2.66 9.40
N ALA A 66 7.67 -1.81 9.11
CA ALA A 66 6.47 -1.66 9.93
C ALA A 66 5.25 -2.20 9.19
N HIS A 67 4.45 -3.00 9.88
CA HIS A 67 3.23 -3.60 9.35
C HIS A 67 2.17 -2.51 9.13
N THR A 68 1.30 -2.70 8.13
CA THR A 68 0.20 -1.77 7.89
C THR A 68 -1.13 -2.28 8.44
N THR A 69 -2.02 -1.34 8.75
CA THR A 69 -3.39 -1.60 9.20
C THR A 69 -4.30 -0.41 8.87
N ASN A 70 -5.60 -0.58 9.07
CA ASN A 70 -6.59 0.50 9.02
C ASN A 70 -6.67 1.21 10.38
N VAL A 71 -6.49 2.53 10.40
CA VAL A 71 -6.78 3.36 11.56
C VAL A 71 -7.59 4.58 11.12
N GLY A 72 -8.86 4.63 11.52
CA GLY A 72 -9.72 5.78 11.22
C GLY A 72 -9.88 6.04 9.72
N ASP A 73 -10.06 4.96 8.95
CA ASP A 73 -10.17 4.96 7.49
C ASP A 73 -8.91 5.46 6.75
N LEU A 74 -7.75 5.36 7.38
CA LEU A 74 -6.45 5.63 6.79
C LEU A 74 -5.57 4.39 6.86
N VAL A 75 -4.73 4.22 5.86
CA VAL A 75 -3.68 3.20 5.87
C VAL A 75 -2.51 3.73 6.69
N MET A 76 -2.20 3.02 7.78
CA MET A 76 -1.15 3.42 8.71
C MET A 76 -0.19 2.27 8.95
N ALA A 77 1.10 2.59 9.09
CA ALA A 77 2.12 1.68 9.56
C ALA A 77 2.17 1.67 11.11
N VAL A 78 1.97 0.51 11.73
CA VAL A 78 1.98 0.33 13.19
C VAL A 78 3.32 -0.20 13.68
N LEU A 79 4.05 0.66 14.40
CA LEU A 79 5.39 0.33 14.91
C LEU A 79 5.36 -0.67 16.09
N LEU A 80 4.27 -0.65 16.86
CA LEU A 80 4.06 -1.52 18.02
C LEU A 80 3.07 -2.66 17.76
N GLN A 81 2.57 -2.79 16.52
CA GLN A 81 1.47 -3.70 16.18
C GLN A 81 0.22 -3.48 17.04
N VAL A 82 0.02 -2.22 17.46
CA VAL A 82 -1.19 -1.75 18.14
C VAL A 82 -1.70 -0.50 17.38
N PRO A 83 -2.89 -0.55 16.75
CA PRO A 83 -3.76 -1.73 16.63
C PRO A 83 -3.10 -2.87 15.82
N PRO A 84 -3.65 -4.10 15.91
CA PRO A 84 -3.10 -5.25 15.19
C PRO A 84 -2.93 -4.98 13.68
N PRO A 85 -1.89 -5.55 13.05
CA PRO A 85 -1.74 -5.54 11.60
C PRO A 85 -3.00 -6.07 10.88
N GLU A 86 -3.32 -5.48 9.74
CA GLU A 86 -4.35 -6.01 8.83
C GLU A 86 -3.69 -7.03 7.89
N GLU A 87 -4.44 -8.08 7.58
CA GLU A 87 -4.15 -8.97 6.46
C GLU A 87 -4.81 -8.43 5.20
N TRP A 88 -4.01 -8.09 4.20
CA TRP A 88 -4.49 -7.50 2.95
C TRP A 88 -4.63 -8.54 1.85
N VAL A 89 -5.59 -8.33 0.96
CA VAL A 89 -5.74 -9.06 -0.29
C VAL A 89 -5.16 -8.22 -1.43
N ILE A 90 -4.24 -8.78 -2.20
CA ILE A 90 -3.71 -8.15 -3.42
C ILE A 90 -4.43 -8.77 -4.62
N GLU A 91 -5.39 -8.04 -5.17
CA GLU A 91 -6.26 -8.53 -6.26
C GLU A 91 -5.81 -7.96 -7.61
N PRO A 92 -5.58 -8.78 -8.65
CA PRO A 92 -5.28 -8.29 -9.99
C PRO A 92 -6.41 -7.45 -10.58
N ALA A 93 -6.05 -6.33 -11.23
CA ALA A 93 -6.95 -5.45 -11.98
C ALA A 93 -6.57 -5.43 -13.48
N PRO A 94 -6.73 -6.55 -14.21
CA PRO A 94 -6.23 -6.69 -15.58
C PRO A 94 -6.83 -5.69 -16.57
N GLN A 95 -8.07 -5.24 -16.32
CA GLN A 95 -8.73 -4.20 -17.11
C GLN A 95 -7.98 -2.86 -17.09
N SER A 96 -7.16 -2.62 -16.06
CA SER A 96 -6.37 -1.40 -15.90
C SER A 96 -4.95 -1.51 -16.48
N GLY A 97 -4.56 -2.69 -16.98
CA GLY A 97 -3.24 -2.96 -17.57
C GLY A 97 -2.40 -4.00 -16.81
N PRO A 98 -1.18 -4.31 -17.30
CA PRO A 98 -0.28 -5.27 -16.65
C PRO A 98 0.26 -4.73 -15.33
N ASN A 99 0.54 -5.63 -14.37
CA ASN A 99 1.06 -5.29 -13.04
C ASN A 99 0.16 -4.30 -12.26
N ARG A 100 -1.15 -4.34 -12.53
CA ARG A 100 -2.15 -3.50 -11.87
C ARG A 100 -2.92 -4.32 -10.86
N TYR A 101 -3.04 -3.77 -9.67
CA TYR A 101 -3.64 -4.45 -8.53
C TYR A 101 -4.46 -3.50 -7.68
N ARG A 102 -5.38 -4.07 -6.92
CA ARG A 102 -6.07 -3.43 -5.80
C ARG A 102 -5.54 -4.04 -4.51
N ILE A 103 -5.42 -3.22 -3.49
CA ILE A 103 -5.05 -3.67 -2.14
C ILE A 103 -6.29 -3.51 -1.27
N LEU A 104 -6.89 -4.64 -0.90
CA LEU A 104 -8.18 -4.70 -0.21
C LEU A 104 -7.99 -5.21 1.20
N ASN A 105 -8.87 -4.81 2.13
CA ASN A 105 -8.93 -5.46 3.44
C ASN A 105 -9.33 -6.94 3.31
N SER A 106 -9.14 -7.69 4.39
CA SER A 106 -9.43 -9.13 4.44
C SER A 106 -10.85 -9.51 3.99
N ASP A 107 -11.84 -8.67 4.28
CA ASP A 107 -13.25 -8.87 3.86
C ASP A 107 -13.57 -8.41 2.43
N LYS A 108 -12.60 -7.81 1.72
CA LYS A 108 -12.73 -7.24 0.38
C LYS A 108 -13.86 -6.22 0.21
N ASN A 109 -14.29 -5.58 1.30
CA ASN A 109 -15.36 -4.57 1.29
C ASN A 109 -14.81 -3.13 1.16
N ALA A 110 -13.50 -2.95 1.37
CA ALA A 110 -12.82 -1.68 1.24
C ALA A 110 -11.39 -1.89 0.71
N GLY A 111 -10.88 -0.88 0.01
CA GLY A 111 -9.55 -0.90 -0.57
C GLY A 111 -8.77 0.37 -0.31
N TRP A 112 -7.47 0.28 -0.47
CA TRP A 112 -6.58 1.43 -0.46
C TRP A 112 -7.00 2.39 -1.57
N LEU A 113 -7.04 3.67 -1.24
CA LEU A 113 -7.33 4.76 -2.16
C LEU A 113 -6.15 5.74 -2.13
N ALA A 114 -5.50 5.89 -3.28
CA ALA A 114 -4.51 6.93 -3.51
C ALA A 114 -5.23 8.29 -3.67
N PRO A 115 -4.99 9.26 -2.79
CA PRO A 115 -5.70 10.53 -2.84
C PRO A 115 -5.29 11.39 -4.06
N GLU A 116 -6.26 12.09 -4.62
CA GLU A 116 -6.01 13.15 -5.61
C GLU A 116 -5.38 14.39 -4.96
N GLY A 117 -4.62 15.16 -5.74
CA GLY A 117 -4.03 16.44 -5.30
C GLY A 117 -2.55 16.34 -4.91
N PRO A 118 -2.03 17.26 -4.08
CA PRO A 118 -0.59 17.35 -3.82
C PRO A 118 -0.01 16.10 -3.13
N PRO A 119 1.33 15.94 -3.17
CA PRO A 119 2.05 14.95 -2.36
C PRO A 119 1.78 15.09 -0.85
N ASP A 120 2.23 14.09 -0.09
CA ASP A 120 2.12 13.93 1.38
C ASP A 120 0.70 13.73 1.92
N GLN A 121 -0.29 13.65 1.03
CA GLN A 121 -1.64 13.21 1.39
C GLN A 121 -1.65 11.72 1.75
N HIS A 122 -2.51 11.38 2.72
CA HIS A 122 -2.57 10.04 3.31
C HIS A 122 -3.34 9.10 2.40
N VAL A 123 -2.85 7.88 2.25
CA VAL A 123 -3.60 6.80 1.61
C VAL A 123 -4.78 6.45 2.49
N ALA A 124 -5.97 6.57 1.92
CA ALA A 124 -7.22 6.27 2.60
C ALA A 124 -7.56 4.78 2.40
N ILE A 125 -8.49 4.27 3.21
CA ILE A 125 -9.19 3.02 2.93
C ILE A 125 -10.69 3.32 2.81
N ARG A 126 -11.31 2.92 1.70
CA ARG A 126 -12.72 3.24 1.41
C ARG A 126 -13.40 2.07 0.72
N PRO A 127 -14.74 1.92 0.85
CA PRO A 127 -15.50 1.13 -0.10
C PRO A 127 -15.22 1.64 -1.51
N GLY A 128 -14.76 0.77 -2.39
CA GLY A 128 -14.29 1.15 -3.72
C GLY A 128 -15.10 0.53 -4.83
N ASN A 129 -15.29 1.28 -5.91
CA ASN A 129 -15.75 0.74 -7.19
C ASN A 129 -14.56 0.06 -7.91
N ASN A 130 -14.83 -1.00 -8.67
CA ASN A 130 -13.80 -1.75 -9.39
C ASN A 130 -13.16 -0.96 -10.56
N ASP A 131 -13.78 0.14 -10.97
CA ASP A 131 -13.38 0.93 -12.14
C ASP A 131 -12.69 2.26 -11.80
N ASP A 132 -12.60 2.63 -10.52
CA ASP A 132 -11.98 3.90 -10.12
C ASP A 132 -10.45 3.74 -10.03
N PRO A 133 -9.67 4.45 -10.88
CA PRO A 133 -8.23 4.29 -10.91
C PRO A 133 -7.54 4.78 -9.62
N ALA A 134 -8.21 5.56 -8.75
CA ALA A 134 -7.69 5.90 -7.44
C ALA A 134 -7.51 4.67 -6.51
N PHE A 135 -8.23 3.56 -6.77
CA PHE A 135 -8.10 2.30 -6.04
C PHE A 135 -7.11 1.32 -6.68
N VAL A 136 -6.52 1.69 -7.81
CA VAL A 136 -5.62 0.83 -8.56
C VAL A 136 -4.18 1.30 -8.39
N PHE A 137 -3.30 0.33 -8.17
CA PHE A 137 -1.88 0.53 -7.97
C PHE A 137 -1.09 -0.27 -8.98
N GLU A 138 0.00 0.32 -9.47
CA GLU A 138 1.06 -0.40 -10.14
C GLU A 138 1.98 -1.00 -9.06
N ILE A 139 2.10 -2.33 -9.04
CA ILE A 139 2.97 -3.04 -8.10
C ILE A 139 4.05 -3.75 -8.92
N LEU A 140 5.29 -3.30 -8.79
CA LEU A 140 6.44 -3.79 -9.54
C LEU A 140 7.43 -4.44 -8.59
N PRO A 141 8.00 -5.62 -8.92
CA PRO A 141 9.08 -6.17 -8.11
C PRO A 141 10.22 -5.15 -8.03
N GLN A 142 10.90 -5.07 -6.89
CA GLN A 142 12.16 -4.37 -6.81
C GLN A 142 13.15 -5.13 -7.70
N ASP A 143 13.71 -4.47 -8.71
CA ASP A 143 14.81 -5.04 -9.46
C ASP A 143 16.03 -5.17 -8.53
N ASP A 144 16.67 -6.35 -8.53
CA ASP A 144 17.97 -6.56 -7.89
C ASP A 144 19.01 -5.74 -8.69
N ASP A 145 19.29 -4.50 -8.26
CA ASP A 145 20.44 -3.71 -8.74
C ASP A 145 21.78 -4.38 -8.35
#